data_AF-A0A970AR24-F1
#
_entry.id   AF-A0A970AR24-F1
#
_cell.length_a   1.000
_cell.length_b   1.000
_cell.length_c   1.000
_cell.angle_alpha   90.00
_cell.angle_beta   90.00
_cell.angle_gamma   90.00
#
_symmetry.space_group_name_H-M   'P 1'
#
loop_
_entity.id
_entity.type
_entity.pdbx_description
1 polymer ?
#
loop_
_entity_poly.entity_id
_entity_poly.type
_entity_poly.pdbx_seq_one_letter_code
_entity_poly.pdbx_strand_id
1 'polypeptide(L)'
;MASYKYKLSSQGMKAVEEARVQKGWKRTSKMWAETGVSSVSTLKRFLKGEPISADHFMNLCKAVGLEDWQSLFEQQDSDSTRVFGFKNESDKDGETNGNGLIGILTVSGSFSKSKRKQIEELIEVLRELLMDGARIRISVDIDDEQ
;
A
#
# COMPACT_ATOMS: atom_id res chain seq x y z
N MET A 1 18.12 -1.95 -5.58
CA MET A 1 17.05 -0.99 -5.91
C MET A 1 15.74 -1.62 -5.50
N ALA A 2 14.92 -0.94 -4.70
CA ALA A 2 13.62 -1.46 -4.29
C ALA A 2 12.76 -1.70 -5.54
N SER A 3 12.27 -2.93 -5.72
CA SER A 3 11.40 -3.28 -6.84
C SER A 3 9.96 -2.91 -6.45
N TYR A 4 9.58 -1.66 -6.72
CA TYR A 4 8.19 -1.23 -6.56
C TYR A 4 7.33 -1.88 -7.64
N LYS A 5 6.22 -2.48 -7.21
CA LYS A 5 5.26 -3.15 -8.09
C LYS A 5 3.96 -2.37 -8.08
N TYR A 6 3.47 -2.01 -9.26
CA TYR A 6 2.20 -1.31 -9.43
C TYR A 6 1.16 -2.22 -10.06
N LYS A 7 -0.07 -2.06 -9.61
CA LYS A 7 -1.26 -2.73 -10.14
C LYS A 7 -2.23 -1.65 -10.60
N LEU A 8 -2.91 -1.87 -11.73
CA LEU A 8 -3.97 -0.96 -12.17
C LEU A 8 -5.12 -0.95 -11.17
N SER A 9 -5.58 0.24 -10.82
CA SER A 9 -6.85 0.43 -10.14
C SER A 9 -8.01 0.07 -11.09
N SER A 10 -9.20 -0.19 -10.54
CA SER A 10 -10.39 -0.47 -11.35
C SER A 10 -10.72 0.68 -12.32
N GLN A 11 -10.43 1.92 -11.93
CA GLN A 11 -10.55 3.10 -12.80
C GLN A 11 -9.44 3.12 -13.86
N GLY A 12 -8.20 2.83 -13.46
CA GLY A 12 -7.06 2.74 -14.37
C GLY A 12 -7.25 1.71 -15.48
N MET A 13 -7.86 0.55 -15.16
CA MET A 13 -8.19 -0.45 -16.17
C MET A 13 -9.17 0.07 -17.25
N LYS A 14 -10.17 0.86 -16.85
CA LYS A 14 -11.11 1.45 -17.81
C LYS A 14 -10.44 2.49 -18.69
N ALA A 15 -9.66 3.39 -18.10
CA ALA A 15 -8.93 4.42 -18.84
C ALA A 15 -7.94 3.81 -19.85
N VAL A 16 -7.21 2.77 -19.45
CA VAL A 16 -6.30 2.02 -20.33
C VAL A 16 -7.06 1.34 -21.47
N GLU A 17 -8.22 0.75 -21.17
CA GLU A 17 -9.05 0.09 -22.19
C GLU A 17 -9.61 1.10 -23.22
N GLU A 18 -10.08 2.25 -22.75
CA GLU A 18 -10.55 3.35 -23.62
C GLU A 18 -9.43 3.90 -24.51
N ALA A 19 -8.26 4.21 -23.92
CA ALA A 19 -7.10 4.69 -24.67
C ALA A 19 -6.61 3.67 -25.71
N ARG A 20 -6.63 2.38 -25.35
CA ARG A 20 -6.30 1.28 -26.27
C ARG A 20 -7.27 1.22 -27.45
N VAL A 21 -8.58 1.34 -27.19
CA VAL A 21 -9.62 1.30 -28.23
C VAL A 21 -9.48 2.51 -29.17
N GLN A 22 -9.22 3.70 -28.62
CA GLN A 22 -8.98 4.90 -29.42
C GLN A 22 -7.76 4.78 -30.35
N LYS A 23 -6.69 4.09 -29.91
CA LYS A 23 -5.53 3.78 -30.75
C LYS A 23 -5.75 2.61 -31.73
N GLY A 24 -6.88 1.93 -31.69
CA GLY A 24 -7.17 0.75 -32.52
C GLY A 24 -6.30 -0.47 -32.20
N TRP A 25 -5.66 -0.50 -31.04
CA TRP A 25 -4.75 -1.57 -30.66
C TRP A 25 -5.52 -2.77 -30.12
N LYS A 26 -5.15 -4.01 -30.48
CA LYS A 26 -5.75 -5.22 -29.90
C LYS A 26 -5.19 -5.50 -28.50
N ARG A 27 -5.93 -6.24 -27.65
CA ARG A 27 -5.50 -6.62 -26.27
C ARG A 27 -4.18 -7.38 -26.23
N THR A 28 -3.81 -8.05 -27.32
CA THR A 28 -2.55 -8.79 -27.50
C THR A 28 -1.64 -8.15 -28.55
N SER A 29 -1.81 -6.85 -28.81
CA SER A 29 -1.02 -6.16 -29.82
C SER A 29 0.46 -6.25 -29.47
N LYS A 30 1.22 -6.97 -30.31
CA LYS A 30 2.67 -7.07 -30.19
C LYS A 30 3.31 -5.69 -30.27
N MET A 31 2.73 -4.81 -31.10
CA MET A 31 3.14 -3.41 -31.26
C MET A 31 3.03 -2.61 -29.95
N TRP A 32 2.01 -2.87 -29.12
CA TRP A 32 1.88 -2.21 -27.81
C TRP A 32 2.94 -2.71 -26.83
N ALA A 33 3.15 -4.04 -26.78
CA ALA A 33 4.18 -4.63 -25.94
C ALA A 33 5.59 -4.11 -26.31
N GLU A 34 5.89 -4.07 -27.61
CA GLU A 34 7.16 -3.57 -28.18
C GLU A 34 7.36 -2.07 -27.89
N THR A 35 6.31 -1.25 -28.05
CA THR A 35 6.36 0.20 -27.76
C THR A 35 6.63 0.47 -26.27
N GLY A 36 6.05 -0.35 -25.38
CA GLY A 36 6.25 -0.25 -23.93
C GLY A 36 7.53 -0.93 -23.41
N VAL A 37 8.42 -1.40 -24.29
CA VAL A 37 9.65 -2.14 -23.93
C VAL A 37 9.33 -3.32 -22.99
N SER A 38 8.28 -4.07 -23.31
CA SER A 38 7.76 -5.14 -22.47
C SER A 38 7.38 -6.38 -23.29
N SER A 39 7.34 -7.54 -22.64
CA SER A 39 6.86 -8.76 -23.29
C SER A 39 5.34 -8.81 -23.35
N VAL A 40 4.79 -9.59 -24.28
CA VAL A 40 3.35 -9.87 -24.36
C VAL A 40 2.82 -10.49 -23.06
N SER A 41 3.67 -11.22 -22.32
CA SER A 41 3.32 -11.75 -20.99
C SER A 41 3.13 -10.64 -19.97
N THR A 42 4.01 -9.63 -19.92
CA THR A 42 3.86 -8.45 -19.05
C THR A 42 2.63 -7.63 -19.41
N LEU A 43 2.35 -7.44 -20.70
CA LEU A 43 1.13 -6.76 -21.16
C LEU A 43 -0.15 -7.49 -20.70
N LYS A 44 -0.18 -8.83 -20.79
CA LYS A 44 -1.32 -9.61 -20.29
C LYS A 44 -1.51 -9.45 -18.79
N ARG A 45 -0.42 -9.41 -18.01
CA ARG A 45 -0.47 -9.18 -16.55
C ARG A 45 -1.01 -7.79 -16.24
N PHE A 46 -0.50 -6.77 -16.93
CA PHE A 46 -0.98 -5.40 -16.82
C PHE A 46 -2.49 -5.30 -17.05
N LEU A 47 -3.00 -5.86 -18.16
CA LEU A 47 -4.43 -5.84 -18.50
C LEU A 47 -5.31 -6.66 -17.55
N LYS A 48 -4.74 -7.60 -16.79
CA LYS A 48 -5.44 -8.37 -15.76
C LYS A 48 -5.47 -7.67 -14.41
N GLY A 49 -4.76 -6.55 -14.25
CA GLY A 49 -4.55 -5.93 -12.95
C GLY A 49 -3.64 -6.74 -12.05
N GLU A 50 -2.69 -7.48 -12.60
CA GLU A 50 -1.65 -8.12 -11.80
C GLU A 50 -0.50 -7.12 -11.56
N PRO A 51 0.18 -7.18 -10.40
CA PRO A 51 1.30 -6.29 -10.12
C PRO A 51 2.46 -6.52 -11.09
N ILE A 52 2.93 -5.44 -11.71
CA ILE A 52 4.10 -5.42 -12.60
C ILE A 52 5.12 -4.40 -12.08
N SER A 53 6.37 -4.48 -12.53
CA SER A 53 7.41 -3.51 -12.13
C SER A 53 7.03 -2.09 -12.54
N ALA A 54 7.43 -1.12 -11.71
CA ALA A 54 7.24 0.31 -11.97
C ALA A 54 7.59 0.74 -13.40
N ASP A 55 8.77 0.35 -13.89
CA ASP A 55 9.26 0.76 -15.22
C ASP A 55 8.33 0.29 -16.36
N HIS A 56 7.96 -1.00 -16.33
CA HIS A 56 7.02 -1.55 -17.31
C HIS A 56 5.64 -0.93 -17.20
N PHE A 57 5.17 -0.59 -16.00
CA PHE A 57 3.89 0.09 -15.81
C PHE A 57 3.87 1.46 -16.48
N MET A 58 4.87 2.29 -16.17
CA MET A 58 5.02 3.63 -16.74
C MET A 58 5.13 3.58 -18.26
N ASN A 59 5.95 2.66 -18.80
CA ASN A 59 6.15 2.54 -20.24
C ASN A 59 4.87 2.07 -20.98
N LEU A 60 4.09 1.16 -20.38
CA LEU A 60 2.83 0.70 -20.96
C LEU A 60 1.76 1.80 -20.97
N CYS A 61 1.66 2.60 -19.90
CA CYS A 61 0.78 3.77 -19.84
C CYS A 61 1.19 4.85 -20.85
N LYS A 62 2.48 5.19 -20.92
CA LYS A 62 3.01 6.14 -21.92
C LYS A 62 2.75 5.68 -23.35
N ALA A 63 2.88 4.38 -23.64
CA ALA A 63 2.60 3.84 -24.97
C ALA A 63 1.15 4.11 -25.42
N VAL A 64 0.18 4.07 -24.51
CA VAL A 64 -1.22 4.42 -24.83
C VAL A 64 -1.53 5.91 -24.79
N GLY A 65 -0.57 6.76 -24.39
CA GLY A 65 -0.74 8.20 -24.27
C GLY A 65 -1.32 8.64 -22.93
N LEU A 66 -1.20 7.81 -21.89
CA LEU A 66 -1.58 8.15 -20.54
C LEU A 66 -0.34 8.57 -19.75
N GLU A 67 -0.12 9.88 -19.65
CA GLU A 67 1.02 10.47 -18.91
C GLU A 67 0.75 10.51 -17.40
N ASP A 68 -0.50 10.68 -16.99
CA ASP A 68 -0.96 10.69 -15.59
C ASP A 68 -1.07 9.27 -15.00
N TRP A 69 -0.05 8.44 -15.21
CA TRP A 69 -0.04 7.04 -14.77
C TRP A 69 -0.16 6.90 -13.25
N GLN A 70 0.17 7.95 -12.48
CA GLN A 70 0.05 7.98 -11.02
C GLN A 70 -1.40 7.85 -10.53
N SER A 71 -2.36 8.39 -11.28
CA SER A 71 -3.79 8.25 -10.98
C SER A 71 -4.33 6.85 -11.30
N LEU A 72 -3.59 6.04 -12.05
CA LEU A 72 -4.09 4.79 -12.63
C LEU A 72 -3.69 3.56 -11.83
N PHE A 73 -2.74 3.68 -10.90
CA PHE A 73 -2.33 2.57 -10.06
C PHE A 73 -3.03 2.58 -8.70
N GLU A 74 -3.34 1.39 -8.20
CA GLU A 74 -3.73 1.16 -6.81
C GLU A 74 -2.44 0.88 -6.04
N GLN A 75 -2.12 1.76 -5.09
CA GLN A 75 -1.02 1.51 -4.17
C GLN A 75 -1.40 0.29 -3.34
N GLN A 76 -0.80 -0.86 -3.64
CA GLN A 76 -0.90 -1.98 -2.73
C GLN A 76 -0.05 -1.59 -1.54
N ASP A 77 -0.70 -1.06 -0.50
CA ASP A 77 -0.07 -0.82 0.77
C ASP A 77 0.61 -2.13 1.19
N SER A 78 1.93 -2.16 1.06
CA SER A 78 2.76 -3.16 1.71
C SER A 78 2.80 -2.94 3.23
N ASP A 79 1.96 -2.03 3.72
CA ASP A 79 1.73 -1.79 5.12
C ASP A 79 1.03 -3.03 5.70
N SER A 80 1.82 -3.92 6.27
CA SER A 80 1.35 -5.10 7.01
C SER A 80 0.62 -4.74 8.31
N THR A 81 0.16 -3.49 8.44
CA THR A 81 -0.68 -3.03 9.54
C THR A 81 -2.07 -3.66 9.38
N ARG A 82 -2.17 -4.92 9.81
CA ARG A 82 -3.45 -5.54 10.14
C ARG A 82 -3.96 -4.81 11.37
N VAL A 83 -4.84 -3.84 11.17
CA VAL A 83 -5.73 -3.37 12.24
C VAL A 83 -6.63 -4.57 12.59
N PHE A 84 -6.27 -5.32 13.63
CA PHE A 84 -7.16 -6.36 14.14
C PHE A 84 -8.44 -5.67 14.59
N GLY A 85 -9.56 -6.08 13.99
CA GLY A 85 -10.87 -5.47 14.22
C GLY A 85 -11.19 -5.39 15.71
N PHE A 86 -11.52 -4.18 16.16
CA PHE A 86 -12.13 -3.96 17.45
C PHE A 86 -13.44 -4.73 17.50
N LYS A 87 -13.46 -5.83 18.25
CA LYS A 87 -14.71 -6.49 18.59
C LYS A 87 -15.36 -5.63 19.67
N ASN A 88 -16.16 -4.65 19.26
CA ASN A 88 -17.12 -4.02 20.16
C ASN A 88 -18.15 -5.09 20.49
N GLU A 89 -17.95 -5.79 21.60
CA GLU A 89 -18.95 -6.67 22.20
C GLU A 89 -19.96 -5.79 22.95
N SER A 90 -20.73 -5.02 22.19
CA SER A 90 -21.98 -4.43 22.67
C SER A 90 -23.08 -5.43 22.36
N ASP A 91 -23.33 -6.33 23.30
CA ASP A 91 -24.68 -6.72 23.75
C ASP A 91 -24.57 -7.88 24.77
N LYS A 92 -24.55 -7.53 26.06
CA LYS A 92 -25.46 -8.02 27.12
C LYS A 92 -24.88 -7.81 28.52
N ASP A 93 -25.62 -7.01 29.29
CA ASP A 93 -25.91 -7.07 30.73
C ASP A 93 -24.91 -7.75 31.68
N GLY A 94 -24.43 -6.98 32.67
CA GLY A 94 -24.04 -7.51 33.98
C GLY A 94 -22.66 -7.05 34.47
N GLU A 95 -22.64 -6.41 35.64
CA GLU A 95 -21.47 -5.95 36.39
C GLU A 95 -20.33 -6.99 36.51
N THR A 96 -19.08 -6.55 36.31
CA THR A 96 -18.11 -6.35 37.42
C THR A 96 -16.77 -5.81 36.90
N ASN A 97 -16.38 -4.66 37.46
CA ASN A 97 -15.04 -4.21 37.85
C ASN A 97 -13.82 -4.57 36.99
N GLY A 98 -13.26 -3.51 36.36
CA GLY A 98 -11.85 -3.46 35.94
C GLY A 98 -11.61 -3.55 34.43
N ASN A 99 -12.32 -2.76 33.61
CA ASN A 99 -12.06 -2.63 32.17
C ASN A 99 -10.76 -1.84 31.90
N GLY A 100 -9.62 -2.45 32.19
CA GLY A 100 -8.35 -2.07 31.58
C GLY A 100 -8.32 -2.64 30.16
N LEU A 101 -8.51 -1.80 29.15
CA LEU A 101 -8.25 -2.17 27.75
C LEU A 101 -6.75 -2.53 27.63
N ILE A 102 -6.43 -3.82 27.69
CA ILE A 102 -5.06 -4.31 27.44
C ILE A 102 -4.87 -4.33 25.92
N GLY A 103 -4.36 -3.22 25.37
CA GLY A 103 -3.88 -3.17 24.00
C GLY A 103 -2.50 -3.82 23.91
N ILE A 104 -2.33 -4.82 23.03
CA ILE A 104 -1.03 -5.43 22.76
C ILE A 104 -0.38 -4.69 21.58
N LEU A 105 0.71 -3.97 21.84
CA LEU A 105 1.55 -3.39 20.80
C LEU A 105 2.62 -4.40 20.38
N THR A 106 2.57 -4.85 19.13
CA THR A 106 3.59 -5.74 18.55
C THR A 106 4.34 -5.01 17.43
N VAL A 107 5.65 -4.83 17.60
CA VAL A 107 6.53 -4.28 16.55
C VAL A 107 7.26 -5.44 15.88
N SER A 108 7.06 -5.63 14.58
CA SER A 108 7.71 -6.70 13.80
C SER A 108 8.40 -6.14 12.55
N GLY A 109 9.58 -6.65 12.21
CA GLY A 109 10.36 -6.18 11.06
C GLY A 109 11.83 -6.59 11.09
N SER A 110 12.53 -6.33 9.98
CA SER A 110 13.98 -6.54 9.86
C SER A 110 14.73 -5.26 10.20
N PHE A 111 15.18 -5.15 11.44
CA PHE A 111 15.90 -3.96 11.92
C PHE A 111 17.41 -4.17 11.98
N SER A 112 18.18 -3.17 11.53
CA SER A 112 19.63 -3.10 11.74
C SER A 112 19.95 -2.98 13.24
N LYS A 113 21.17 -3.34 13.67
CA LYS A 113 21.56 -3.29 15.10
C LYS A 113 21.35 -1.91 15.73
N SER A 114 21.66 -0.82 15.01
CA SER A 114 21.44 0.55 15.51
C SER A 114 19.96 0.89 15.67
N LYS A 115 19.12 0.49 14.71
CA LYS A 115 17.67 0.71 14.75
C LYS A 115 16.98 -0.13 15.83
N ARG A 116 17.49 -1.34 16.12
CA ARG A 116 16.98 -2.17 17.23
C ARG A 116 17.13 -1.47 18.57
N LYS A 117 18.30 -0.88 18.83
CA LYS A 117 18.54 -0.14 20.08
C LYS A 117 17.58 1.04 20.24
N GLN A 118 17.33 1.79 19.16
CA GLN A 118 16.37 2.89 19.15
C GLN A 118 14.94 2.40 19.43
N ILE A 119 14.55 1.25 18.89
CA ILE A 119 13.23 0.64 19.13
C ILE A 119 13.09 0.20 20.58
N GLU A 120 14.12 -0.41 21.16
CA GLU A 120 14.14 -0.82 22.57
C GLU A 120 13.99 0.38 23.51
N GLU A 121 14.73 1.47 23.26
CA GLU A 121 14.61 2.72 24.01
C GLU A 121 13.18 3.30 23.90
N LEU A 122 12.57 3.24 22.72
CA LEU A 122 11.21 3.74 22.47
C LEU A 122 10.12 2.88 23.13
N ILE A 123 10.33 1.56 23.23
CA ILE A 123 9.42 0.64 23.92
C ILE A 123 9.36 0.95 25.41
N GLU A 124 10.48 1.28 26.05
CA GLU A 124 10.49 1.62 27.48
C GLU A 124 9.73 2.93 27.75
N VAL A 125 9.92 3.95 26.90
CA VAL A 125 9.17 5.21 27.01
C VAL A 125 7.67 4.97 26.81
N LEU A 126 7.29 4.15 25.81
CA LEU A 126 5.89 3.79 25.60
C LEU A 126 5.30 3.03 26.79
N ARG A 127 6.08 2.15 27.41
CA ARG A 127 5.64 1.41 28.60
C ARG A 127 5.35 2.36 29.76
N GLU A 128 6.23 3.32 30.02
CA GLU A 128 6.04 4.34 31.05
C GLU A 128 4.77 5.16 30.77
N LEU A 129 4.62 5.68 29.55
CA LEU A 129 3.45 6.49 29.16
C LEU A 129 2.12 5.74 29.26
N LEU A 130 2.10 4.44 28.94
CA LEU A 130 0.89 3.62 28.98
C LEU A 130 0.53 3.14 30.40
N MET A 131 1.51 2.95 31.29
CA MET A 131 1.26 2.54 32.67
C MET A 131 0.73 3.69 33.53
N ASP A 132 1.07 4.94 33.18
CA ASP A 132 0.64 6.14 33.91
C ASP A 132 -0.77 6.63 33.54
N GLY A 133 -1.51 5.88 32.70
CA GLY A 133 -2.89 6.22 32.31
C GLY A 133 -3.00 7.49 31.45
N ALA A 134 -1.87 7.99 30.92
CA ALA A 134 -1.86 9.14 30.05
C ALA A 134 -2.57 8.80 28.73
N ARG A 135 -3.56 9.59 28.34
CA ARG A 135 -4.15 9.52 27.00
C ARG A 135 -3.11 9.96 25.97
N ILE A 136 -2.40 9.01 25.38
CA ILE A 136 -1.44 9.28 24.33
C ILE A 136 -2.19 9.73 23.07
N ARG A 137 -1.97 10.97 22.64
CA ARG A 137 -2.35 11.45 21.30
C ARG A 137 -1.10 11.38 20.43
N ILE A 138 -1.11 10.49 19.44
CA ILE A 138 -0.06 10.42 18.43
C ILE A 138 -0.52 11.25 17.24
N SER A 139 0.18 12.34 16.99
CA SER A 139 0.05 13.15 15.77
C SER A 139 1.27 12.83 14.91
N VAL A 140 1.06 12.43 13.67
CA VAL A 140 2.14 12.28 12.69
C VAL A 140 2.08 13.52 11.82
N ASP A 141 2.97 14.48 12.08
CA ASP A 141 3.22 15.56 11.13
C ASP A 141 4.03 14.99 9.97
N ILE A 142 3.38 14.86 8.82
CA ILE A 142 4.04 14.57 7.56
C ILE A 142 4.40 15.94 7.00
N ASP A 143 5.65 16.35 7.16
CA ASP A 143 6.18 17.50 6.44
C ASP A 143 6.23 17.14 4.95
N ASP A 144 5.28 17.67 4.18
CA ASP A 144 5.37 17.77 2.73
C ASP A 144 6.51 18.73 2.38
N GLU A 145 7.73 18.20 2.20
CA GLU A 145 8.83 18.92 1.56
C GLU A 145 8.46 19.14 0.08
N GLN A 146 8.18 20.41 -0.26
CA GLN A 146 7.97 20.92 -1.63
C GLN A 146 9.25 20.95 -2.46
#